data_AF-A0A914VTU9-F1
#
_entry.id   AF-A0A914VTU9-F1
#
_cell.length_a   1.000
_cell.length_b   1.000
_cell.length_c   1.000
_cell.angle_alpha   90.00
_cell.angle_beta   90.00
_cell.angle_gamma   90.00
#
_symmetry.space_group_name_H-M   'P 1'
#
loop_
_entity.id
_entity.type
_entity.pdbx_description
1 polymer ?
#
loop_
_entity_poly.entity_id
_entity_poly.type
_entity_poly.pdbx_seq_one_letter_code
_entity_poly.pdbx_strand_id
1 'polypeptide(L)'
;MTTASIWCWLLATLMRYTAVYHPQMHLTRWRLGCKSLLLVVLISAVMNSWVSVTAVSGQDYCYQRPLFDHIEIDSWLHFVDILWSYVLPLLITVILDIRVMVKPPPGLESSRQESSKIDSKVVVRSNFINGRQKPFTQNKVIKSLVKQMETTEQSDQNMTTNKDTKEMVDNERNNLLIDGKPQFSKTGQSRSARARSSIAKWLLITTVKLLIITPDSVLRLVTFFCSCDLSSDPSSFMHFTVIFARMLYFVQFWCNAAYLFTVLRSGDVKMRREREQERTNANMRSGNNNNNSNSHLPLQSSPSSSL
;
A
#
# COMPACT_ATOMS: atom_id res chain seq x y z
N MET A 1 2.75 14.02 28.19
CA MET A 1 3.54 12.90 27.58
C MET A 1 2.77 12.04 26.58
N THR A 2 1.46 11.79 26.76
CA THR A 2 0.60 11.02 25.83
C THR A 2 0.40 11.74 24.48
N THR A 3 0.40 13.07 24.50
CA THR A 3 0.09 13.96 23.39
C THR A 3 0.91 13.63 22.14
N ALA A 4 2.25 13.61 22.26
CA ALA A 4 3.13 13.38 21.11
C ALA A 4 2.86 12.03 20.42
N SER A 5 2.59 10.96 21.18
CA SER A 5 2.26 9.65 20.61
C SER A 5 0.94 9.69 19.84
N ILE A 6 -0.08 10.36 20.38
CA ILE A 6 -1.39 10.48 19.74
C ILE A 6 -1.26 11.28 18.44
N TRP A 7 -0.56 12.41 18.45
CA TRP A 7 -0.32 13.23 17.26
C TRP A 7 0.54 12.53 16.21
N CYS A 8 1.58 11.79 16.62
CA CYS A 8 2.35 10.94 15.70
C CYS A 8 1.48 9.88 15.03
N TRP A 9 0.51 9.34 15.76
CA TRP A 9 -0.44 8.39 15.20
C TRP A 9 -1.43 9.04 14.24
N LEU A 10 -1.93 10.23 14.56
CA LEU A 10 -2.74 11.03 13.63
C LEU A 10 -1.95 11.28 12.34
N LEU A 11 -0.67 11.64 12.44
CA LEU A 11 0.21 11.84 11.29
C LEU A 11 0.37 10.53 10.49
N ALA A 12 0.57 9.40 11.17
CA ALA A 12 0.65 8.09 10.51
C ALA A 12 -0.65 7.71 9.79
N THR A 13 -1.81 8.01 10.37
CA THR A 13 -3.13 7.82 9.73
C THR A 13 -3.30 8.76 8.53
N LEU A 14 -2.89 10.03 8.65
CA LEU A 14 -2.94 11.00 7.57
C LEU A 14 -2.01 10.61 6.40
N MET A 15 -0.82 10.09 6.70
CA MET A 15 0.11 9.58 5.69
C MET A 15 -0.49 8.39 4.94
N ARG A 16 -1.15 7.47 5.66
CA ARG A 16 -1.87 6.33 5.06
C ARG A 16 -3.04 6.80 4.19
N TYR A 17 -3.85 7.71 4.68
CA TYR A 17 -4.95 8.32 3.91
C TYR A 17 -4.42 8.93 2.61
N THR A 18 -3.35 9.72 2.70
CA THR A 18 -2.73 10.36 1.54
C THR A 18 -2.17 9.34 0.56
N ALA A 19 -1.57 8.24 1.04
CA ALA A 19 -1.04 7.17 0.20
C ALA A 19 -2.13 6.45 -0.62
N VAL A 20 -3.33 6.28 -0.04
CA VAL A 20 -4.46 5.62 -0.70
C VAL A 20 -5.11 6.52 -1.75
N TYR A 21 -5.35 7.80 -1.43
CA TYR A 21 -6.08 8.71 -2.31
C TYR A 21 -5.20 9.44 -3.33
N HIS A 22 -3.93 9.70 -3.00
CA HIS A 22 -3.00 10.45 -3.84
C HIS A 22 -1.63 9.76 -3.93
N PRO A 23 -1.55 8.60 -4.63
CA PRO A 23 -0.30 7.82 -4.72
C PRO A 23 0.85 8.60 -5.38
N GLN A 24 0.55 9.49 -6.33
CA GLN A 24 1.58 10.30 -7.00
C GLN A 24 2.20 11.35 -6.07
N MET A 25 1.43 11.86 -5.10
CA MET A 25 1.91 12.80 -4.08
C MET A 25 2.72 12.08 -2.99
N HIS A 26 2.57 10.77 -2.83
CA HIS A 26 3.22 10.02 -1.76
C HIS A 26 4.75 9.95 -1.91
N LEU A 27 5.26 9.91 -3.14
CA LEU A 27 6.69 9.81 -3.45
C LEU A 27 7.47 11.08 -3.09
N THR A 28 6.91 12.26 -3.34
CA THR A 28 7.53 13.56 -3.01
C THR A 28 7.36 13.94 -1.53
N ARG A 29 6.34 13.40 -0.86
CA ARG A 29 5.92 13.83 0.49
C ARG A 29 6.66 13.14 1.64
N TRP A 30 7.50 12.14 1.38
CA TRP A 30 8.29 11.48 2.45
C TRP A 30 9.23 12.45 3.19
N ARG A 31 9.84 13.42 2.46
CA ARG A 31 10.61 14.52 3.08
C ARG A 31 9.74 15.50 3.89
N LEU A 32 8.47 15.65 3.53
CA LEU A 32 7.51 16.48 4.27
C LEU A 32 7.07 15.80 5.58
N GLY A 33 7.04 14.46 5.60
CA GLY A 33 6.74 13.67 6.78
C GLY A 33 7.70 13.95 7.94
N CYS A 34 9.01 13.99 7.68
CA CYS A 34 10.00 14.32 8.71
C CYS A 34 9.83 15.75 9.27
N LYS A 35 9.60 16.74 8.39
CA LYS A 35 9.34 18.13 8.82
C LYS A 35 8.05 18.25 9.63
N SER A 36 6.99 17.55 9.21
CA SER A 36 5.73 17.50 9.94
C SER A 36 5.87 16.81 11.29
N LEU A 37 6.68 15.74 11.37
CA LEU A 37 6.94 15.04 12.62
C LEU A 37 7.75 15.92 13.58
N LEU A 38 8.77 16.63 13.09
CA LEU A 38 9.51 17.61 13.87
C LEU A 38 8.57 18.71 14.41
N LEU A 39 7.70 19.25 13.56
CA LEU A 39 6.73 20.26 13.96
C LEU A 39 5.76 19.74 15.03
N VAL A 40 5.26 18.51 14.88
CA VAL A 40 4.39 17.86 15.88
C VAL A 40 5.13 17.68 17.21
N VAL A 41 6.38 17.26 17.18
CA VAL A 41 7.21 17.11 18.39
C VAL A 41 7.46 18.46 19.04
N LEU A 42 7.77 19.51 18.28
CA LEU A 42 7.97 20.87 18.80
C LEU A 42 6.68 21.43 19.42
N ILE A 43 5.54 21.33 18.72
CA ILE A 43 4.25 21.76 19.28
C ILE A 43 3.92 20.95 20.53
N SER A 44 4.14 19.64 20.53
CA SER A 44 3.92 18.80 21.69
C SER A 44 4.83 19.20 22.86
N ALA A 45 6.10 19.52 22.59
CA ALA A 45 7.04 19.96 23.63
C ALA A 45 6.63 21.31 24.23
N VAL A 46 6.26 22.29 23.40
CA VAL A 46 5.76 23.59 23.84
C VAL A 46 4.48 23.42 24.68
N MET A 47 3.51 22.65 24.18
CA MET A 47 2.23 22.42 24.86
C MET A 47 2.36 21.53 26.10
N ASN A 48 3.45 20.77 26.27
CA ASN A 48 3.72 20.01 27.50
C ASN A 48 4.71 20.74 28.43
N SER A 49 5.31 21.85 28.01
CA SER A 49 6.34 22.55 28.80
C SER A 49 5.82 23.07 30.13
N TRP A 50 4.54 23.48 30.19
CA TRP A 50 3.90 23.95 31.41
C TRP A 50 3.85 22.87 32.51
N VAL A 51 3.68 21.59 32.14
CA VAL A 51 3.66 20.48 33.11
C VAL A 51 4.99 20.39 33.86
N SER A 52 6.11 20.61 33.16
CA SER A 52 7.44 20.63 33.78
C SER A 52 7.60 21.78 34.77
N VAL A 53 6.92 22.91 34.55
CA VAL A 53 6.94 24.07 35.46
C VAL A 53 6.10 23.80 36.72
N THR A 54 5.02 23.03 36.59
CA THR A 54 4.12 22.69 37.71
C THR A 54 4.59 21.52 38.58
N ALA A 55 5.61 20.78 38.14
CA ALA A 55 6.11 19.62 38.85
C ALA A 55 6.98 20.05 40.04
N VAL A 56 6.56 19.70 41.26
CA VAL A 56 7.30 19.98 42.50
C VAL A 56 7.73 18.67 43.13
N SER A 57 9.00 18.59 43.53
CA SER A 57 9.52 17.45 44.29
C SER A 57 9.15 17.60 45.76
N GLY A 58 8.36 16.66 46.29
CA GLY A 58 8.23 16.44 47.73
C GLY A 58 9.36 15.56 48.28
N GLN A 59 9.33 15.26 49.58
CA GLN A 59 10.31 14.37 50.23
C GLN A 59 10.25 12.93 49.68
N ASP A 60 9.04 12.39 49.47
CA ASP A 60 8.86 10.99 49.06
C ASP A 60 8.11 10.81 47.73
N TYR A 61 7.52 11.88 47.18
CA TYR A 61 6.75 11.81 45.92
C TYR A 61 6.77 13.12 45.16
N CYS A 62 6.57 13.03 43.84
CA CYS A 62 6.38 14.18 42.97
C CYS A 62 4.88 14.42 42.78
N TYR A 63 4.45 15.67 42.98
CA TYR A 63 3.06 16.06 42.76
C TYR A 63 3.00 17.33 41.90
N GLN A 64 1.85 17.53 41.27
CA GLN A 64 1.58 18.70 40.45
C GLN A 64 0.98 19.79 41.35
N ARG A 65 1.61 20.97 41.39
CA ARG A 65 1.06 22.13 42.09
C ARG A 65 0.17 22.94 41.13
N PRO A 66 -0.99 23.45 41.57
CA PRO A 66 -1.79 24.36 40.75
C PRO A 66 -0.96 25.59 40.36
N LEU A 67 -1.03 26.00 39.09
CA LEU A 67 -0.23 27.10 38.54
C LEU A 67 -0.78 28.48 38.96
N PHE A 68 -2.09 28.56 39.18
CA PHE A 68 -2.80 29.77 39.59
C PHE A 68 -3.65 29.48 40.83
N ASP A 69 -3.76 30.46 41.73
CA ASP A 69 -4.63 30.36 42.91
C ASP A 69 -6.13 30.39 42.55
N HIS A 70 -6.46 30.77 41.31
CA HIS A 70 -7.82 30.75 40.79
C HIS A 70 -8.20 29.37 40.22
N ILE A 71 -9.10 28.68 40.92
CA ILE A 71 -9.63 27.34 40.57
C ILE A 71 -10.20 27.29 39.13
N GLU A 72 -10.80 28.38 38.65
CA GLU A 72 -11.45 28.43 37.34
C GLU A 72 -10.46 28.34 36.17
N ILE A 73 -9.30 29.00 36.30
CA ILE A 73 -8.29 29.04 35.22
C ILE A 73 -7.59 27.69 35.10
N ASP A 74 -7.27 27.07 36.25
CA ASP A 74 -6.65 25.75 36.28
C ASP A 74 -7.57 24.69 35.65
N SER A 75 -8.86 24.74 35.98
CA SER A 75 -9.89 23.88 35.38
C SER A 75 -9.98 24.05 33.86
N TRP A 76 -10.03 25.30 33.37
CA TRP A 76 -10.02 25.57 31.92
C TRP A 76 -8.76 25.07 31.22
N LEU A 77 -7.58 25.23 31.84
CA LEU A 77 -6.31 24.77 31.28
C LEU A 77 -6.30 23.25 31.12
N HIS A 78 -6.77 22.52 32.14
CA HIS A 78 -6.90 21.06 32.09
C HIS A 78 -7.91 20.62 31.02
N PHE A 79 -9.04 21.32 30.89
CA PHE A 79 -10.03 21.04 29.84
C PHE A 79 -9.46 21.23 28.43
N VAL A 80 -8.77 22.36 28.20
CA VAL A 80 -8.12 22.65 26.91
C VAL A 80 -7.05 21.62 26.60
N ASP A 81 -6.25 21.21 27.59
CA ASP A 81 -5.27 20.14 27.40
C ASP A 81 -5.94 18.82 27.00
N ILE A 82 -7.02 18.40 27.67
CA ILE A 82 -7.77 17.18 27.31
C ILE A 82 -8.34 17.28 25.89
N LEU A 83 -8.97 18.41 25.56
CA LEU A 83 -9.60 18.63 24.25
C LEU A 83 -8.56 18.57 23.12
N TRP A 84 -7.43 19.25 23.31
CA TRP A 84 -6.36 19.33 22.32
C TRP A 84 -5.53 18.04 22.24
N SER A 85 -5.18 17.46 23.38
CA SER A 85 -4.28 16.32 23.44
C SER A 85 -4.96 14.99 23.08
N TYR A 86 -6.28 14.90 23.25
CA TYR A 86 -7.03 13.66 23.05
C TYR A 86 -8.19 13.81 22.06
N VAL A 87 -9.17 14.67 22.37
CA VAL A 87 -10.45 14.70 21.63
C VAL A 87 -10.26 15.08 20.16
N LEU A 88 -9.47 16.12 19.89
CA LEU A 88 -9.25 16.60 18.53
C LEU A 88 -8.50 15.56 17.67
N PRO A 89 -7.35 15.00 18.10
CA PRO A 89 -6.67 13.96 17.34
C PRO A 89 -7.52 12.69 17.15
N LEU A 90 -8.32 12.33 18.16
CA LEU A 90 -9.24 11.20 18.12
C LEU A 90 -10.29 11.38 17.02
N LEU A 91 -11.00 12.51 17.04
CA LEU A 91 -12.03 12.83 16.05
C LEU A 91 -11.46 12.82 14.63
N ILE A 92 -10.31 13.45 14.41
CA ILE A 92 -9.67 13.47 13.09
C ILE A 92 -9.31 12.05 12.65
N THR A 93 -8.72 11.24 13.54
CA THR A 93 -8.35 9.86 13.22
C THR A 93 -9.58 9.03 12.83
N VAL A 94 -10.66 9.10 13.61
CA VAL A 94 -11.92 8.39 13.32
C VAL A 94 -12.52 8.85 12.00
N ILE A 95 -12.57 10.16 11.73
CA ILE A 95 -13.08 10.69 10.47
C ILE A 95 -12.25 10.21 9.27
N LEU A 96 -10.92 10.21 9.39
CA LEU A 96 -10.03 9.72 8.33
C LEU A 96 -10.22 8.22 8.10
N ASP A 97 -10.31 7.43 9.17
CA ASP A 97 -10.49 5.98 9.07
C ASP A 97 -11.87 5.63 8.47
N ILE A 98 -12.95 6.30 8.89
CA ILE A 98 -14.29 6.13 8.29
C ILE A 98 -14.26 6.49 6.80
N ARG A 99 -13.61 7.60 6.43
CA ARG A 99 -13.50 8.01 5.02
C ARG A 99 -12.76 6.97 4.19
N VAL A 100 -11.70 6.36 4.71
CA VAL A 100 -10.96 5.27 4.04
C VAL A 100 -11.84 4.03 3.85
N MET A 101 -12.74 3.73 4.79
CA MET A 101 -13.65 2.59 4.66
C MET A 101 -14.79 2.84 3.67
N VAL A 102 -15.38 4.04 3.66
CA VAL A 102 -16.60 4.33 2.90
C VAL A 102 -16.31 4.55 1.41
N LYS A 103 -15.24 5.26 1.06
CA LYS A 103 -14.96 5.60 -0.34
C LYS A 103 -13.95 4.61 -0.94
N PRO A 104 -14.35 3.82 -1.96
CA PRO A 104 -13.38 3.01 -2.70
C PRO A 104 -12.37 3.95 -3.39
N PRO A 105 -11.10 3.53 -3.51
CA PRO A 105 -10.09 4.37 -4.14
C PRO A 105 -10.47 4.62 -5.61
N PRO A 106 -10.29 5.86 -6.12
CA PRO A 106 -10.81 6.29 -7.43
C PRO A 106 -10.30 5.49 -8.64
N GLY A 107 -9.24 4.68 -8.47
CA GLY A 107 -8.74 3.79 -9.53
C GLY A 107 -9.52 2.49 -9.72
N LEU A 108 -10.34 2.05 -8.75
CA LEU A 108 -11.05 0.76 -8.82
C LEU A 108 -12.42 0.84 -9.51
N GLU A 109 -13.03 2.03 -9.57
CA GLU A 109 -14.34 2.19 -10.21
C GLU A 109 -14.26 2.12 -11.73
N SER A 110 -13.20 2.68 -12.33
CA SER A 110 -12.97 2.64 -13.78
C SER A 110 -12.96 1.20 -14.32
N SER A 111 -12.21 0.30 -13.66
CA SER A 111 -12.16 -1.11 -14.08
C SER A 111 -13.47 -1.88 -13.83
N ARG A 112 -14.25 -1.53 -12.81
CA ARG A 112 -15.54 -2.18 -12.53
C ARG A 112 -16.59 -1.79 -13.57
N GLN A 113 -16.60 -0.51 -13.97
CA GLN A 113 -17.52 -0.01 -14.99
C GLN A 113 -17.18 -0.59 -16.38
N GLU A 114 -15.90 -0.71 -16.71
CA GLU A 114 -15.46 -1.27 -17.99
C GLU A 114 -15.78 -2.77 -18.11
N SER A 115 -15.58 -3.55 -17.04
CA SER A 115 -15.97 -4.98 -17.02
C SER A 115 -17.48 -5.16 -17.21
N SER A 116 -18.31 -4.31 -16.60
CA SER A 116 -19.77 -4.38 -16.79
C SER A 116 -20.21 -4.05 -18.22
N LYS A 117 -19.52 -3.13 -18.90
CA LYS A 117 -19.76 -2.81 -20.32
C LYS A 117 -19.29 -3.92 -21.26
N ILE A 118 -18.19 -4.59 -20.93
CA ILE A 118 -17.68 -5.72 -21.73
C ILE A 118 -18.62 -6.92 -21.60
N ASP A 119 -19.05 -7.30 -20.39
CA ASP A 119 -20.01 -8.40 -20.21
C ASP A 119 -21.35 -8.11 -20.91
N SER A 120 -21.83 -6.86 -20.85
CA SER A 120 -23.04 -6.45 -21.58
C SER A 120 -22.89 -6.57 -23.11
N LYS A 121 -21.72 -6.23 -23.67
CA LYS A 121 -21.43 -6.38 -25.11
C LYS A 121 -21.22 -7.83 -25.52
N VAL A 122 -20.60 -8.65 -24.67
CA VAL A 122 -20.35 -10.07 -24.95
C VAL A 122 -21.66 -10.86 -24.93
N VAL A 123 -22.57 -10.57 -24.00
CA VAL A 123 -23.90 -11.22 -23.93
C VAL A 123 -24.78 -10.83 -25.14
N VAL A 124 -24.71 -9.57 -25.59
CA VAL A 124 -25.43 -9.15 -26.82
C VAL A 124 -24.84 -9.81 -28.07
N ARG A 125 -23.51 -10.03 -28.12
CA ARG A 125 -22.85 -10.67 -29.27
C ARG A 125 -23.02 -12.19 -29.29
N SER A 126 -23.12 -12.86 -28.14
CA SER A 126 -23.39 -14.31 -28.08
C SER A 126 -24.83 -14.67 -28.43
N ASN A 127 -25.79 -13.79 -28.16
CA ASN A 127 -27.19 -14.00 -28.56
C ASN A 127 -27.43 -13.76 -30.06
N PHE A 128 -26.57 -13.00 -30.75
CA PHE A 128 -26.68 -12.81 -32.20
C PHE A 128 -26.08 -13.96 -33.02
N ILE A 129 -25.25 -14.82 -32.42
CA ILE A 129 -24.57 -15.94 -33.11
C ILE A 129 -25.37 -17.25 -33.02
N ASN A 130 -26.29 -17.38 -32.05
CA ASN A 130 -27.17 -18.57 -31.94
C ASN A 130 -28.46 -18.50 -32.78
N GLY A 131 -28.63 -17.45 -33.60
CA GLY A 131 -29.75 -17.33 -34.54
C GLY A 131 -29.27 -17.35 -35.99
N ARG A 132 -29.14 -18.54 -36.58
CA ARG A 132 -28.89 -18.78 -38.02
C ARG A 132 -27.61 -18.17 -38.62
N GLN A 133 -26.54 -18.95 -38.72
CA GLN A 133 -25.65 -18.84 -39.88
C GLN A 133 -25.36 -20.21 -40.48
N LYS A 134 -25.83 -20.36 -41.73
CA LYS A 134 -25.47 -21.38 -42.71
C LYS A 134 -23.94 -21.39 -42.90
N PRO A 135 -23.33 -22.50 -43.33
CA PRO A 135 -21.92 -22.56 -43.65
C PRO A 135 -21.59 -21.56 -44.77
N PHE A 136 -20.89 -20.48 -44.42
CA PHE A 136 -20.41 -19.50 -45.38
C PHE A 136 -19.03 -19.94 -45.87
N THR A 137 -19.02 -20.41 -47.11
CA THR A 137 -17.84 -20.82 -47.89
C THR A 137 -16.76 -19.73 -47.88
N GLN A 138 -15.75 -19.89 -47.04
CA GLN A 138 -14.57 -19.03 -46.95
C GLN A 138 -13.53 -19.35 -48.05
N ASN A 139 -13.99 -19.57 -49.28
CA ASN A 139 -13.14 -20.06 -50.38
C ASN A 139 -12.89 -19.04 -51.50
N LYS A 140 -13.36 -17.79 -51.34
CA LYS A 140 -13.28 -16.77 -52.42
C LYS A 140 -12.28 -15.63 -52.17
N VAL A 141 -11.96 -15.31 -50.91
CA VAL A 141 -11.06 -14.18 -50.57
C VAL A 141 -9.58 -14.60 -50.53
N ILE A 142 -9.29 -15.85 -50.17
CA ILE A 142 -7.91 -16.37 -50.20
C ILE A 142 -7.45 -16.63 -51.66
N LYS A 143 -8.36 -17.05 -52.55
CA LYS A 143 -8.05 -17.20 -53.99
C LYS A 143 -7.82 -15.87 -54.71
N SER A 144 -8.38 -14.75 -54.25
CA SER A 144 -8.11 -13.44 -54.85
C SER A 144 -6.81 -12.81 -54.35
N LEU A 145 -6.38 -13.12 -53.11
CA LEU A 145 -5.09 -12.63 -52.56
C LEU A 145 -3.89 -13.41 -53.09
N VAL A 146 -4.02 -14.72 -53.36
CA VAL A 146 -2.96 -15.51 -54.01
C VAL A 146 -2.78 -15.12 -55.47
N LYS A 147 -3.85 -14.72 -56.17
CA LYS A 147 -3.77 -14.27 -57.56
C LYS A 147 -3.20 -12.85 -57.74
N GLN A 148 -3.08 -12.05 -56.67
CA GLN A 148 -2.42 -10.74 -56.71
C GLN A 148 -0.91 -10.79 -56.46
N MET A 149 -0.38 -11.89 -55.91
CA MET A 149 1.08 -12.05 -55.73
C MET A 149 1.77 -12.67 -56.95
N GLU A 150 1.04 -13.12 -57.99
CA GLU A 150 1.64 -13.69 -59.22
C GLU A 150 1.82 -12.67 -60.37
N THR A 151 1.50 -11.38 -60.16
CA THR A 151 1.64 -10.33 -61.21
C THR A 151 2.63 -9.23 -60.86
N THR A 152 3.58 -9.47 -59.96
CA THR A 152 4.67 -8.52 -59.68
C THR A 152 6.02 -9.22 -59.58
N GLU A 153 6.35 -10.04 -60.58
CA GLU A 153 7.73 -10.44 -60.87
C GLU A 153 7.91 -10.57 -62.39
N GLN A 154 8.12 -9.42 -63.05
CA GLN A 154 8.74 -9.38 -64.36
C GLN A 154 9.52 -8.07 -64.53
N SER A 155 10.61 -7.94 -63.79
CA SER A 155 11.84 -7.36 -64.33
C SER A 155 13.02 -7.83 -63.47
N ASP A 156 14.03 -8.30 -64.19
CA ASP A 156 15.43 -8.45 -63.78
C ASP A 156 15.84 -9.77 -63.10
N GLN A 157 16.24 -10.70 -63.97
CA GLN A 157 17.16 -11.78 -63.70
C GLN A 157 18.51 -11.23 -63.20
N ASN A 158 19.03 -11.76 -62.09
CA ASN A 158 20.26 -12.56 -62.14
C ASN A 158 20.67 -13.15 -60.78
N MET A 159 21.29 -14.33 -60.88
CA MET A 159 22.30 -14.89 -59.98
C MET A 159 21.84 -15.83 -58.85
N THR A 160 21.93 -17.13 -59.21
CA THR A 160 22.49 -18.26 -58.44
C THR A 160 21.85 -18.72 -57.12
N THR A 161 21.28 -19.93 -57.21
CA THR A 161 21.44 -21.08 -56.30
C THR A 161 21.43 -20.86 -54.79
N ASN A 162 20.34 -21.28 -54.12
CA ASN A 162 20.43 -22.34 -53.10
C ASN A 162 19.04 -22.83 -52.71
N LYS A 163 18.82 -24.13 -52.91
CA LYS A 163 17.77 -24.92 -52.23
C LYS A 163 18.27 -25.11 -50.80
N ASP A 164 17.60 -24.53 -49.81
CA ASP A 164 17.56 -25.00 -48.40
C ASP A 164 16.83 -24.03 -47.44
N THR A 165 16.30 -22.91 -47.92
CA THR A 165 15.64 -21.91 -47.05
C THR A 165 14.11 -21.93 -47.10
N LYS A 166 13.49 -23.09 -47.38
CA LYS A 166 12.02 -23.20 -47.49
C LYS A 166 11.34 -24.03 -46.40
N GLU A 167 12.08 -24.68 -45.50
CA GLU A 167 11.50 -25.41 -44.35
C GLU A 167 11.50 -24.65 -43.02
N MET A 168 12.09 -23.44 -42.95
CA MET A 168 12.17 -22.67 -41.70
C MET A 168 11.09 -21.59 -41.53
N VAL A 169 10.24 -21.36 -42.54
CA VAL A 169 9.19 -20.31 -42.48
C VAL A 169 7.79 -20.89 -42.22
N ASP A 170 7.57 -22.19 -42.46
CA ASP A 170 6.27 -22.85 -42.21
C ASP A 170 6.16 -23.46 -40.79
N ASN A 171 7.25 -23.56 -40.03
CA ASN A 171 7.22 -24.10 -38.66
C ASN A 171 6.95 -23.03 -37.58
N GLU A 172 7.05 -21.74 -37.92
CA GLU A 172 6.77 -20.64 -36.97
C GLU A 172 5.29 -20.18 -37.03
N ARG A 173 4.56 -20.49 -38.11
CA ARG A 173 3.11 -20.22 -38.20
C ARG A 173 2.22 -21.21 -37.45
N ASN A 174 2.66 -22.45 -37.26
CA ASN A 174 1.82 -23.48 -36.65
C ASN A 174 1.89 -23.50 -35.11
N ASN A 175 2.84 -22.77 -34.50
CA ASN A 175 2.92 -22.63 -33.04
C ASN A 175 2.18 -21.40 -32.50
N LEU A 176 1.62 -20.53 -33.36
CA LEU A 176 0.88 -19.34 -32.94
C LEU A 176 -0.65 -19.55 -32.91
N LEU A 177 -1.14 -20.73 -33.29
CA LEU A 177 -2.56 -21.02 -33.48
C LEU A 177 -3.06 -22.24 -32.68
N ILE A 178 -2.43 -22.55 -31.54
CA ILE A 178 -2.97 -23.51 -30.57
C ILE A 178 -3.31 -22.76 -29.30
N ASP A 179 -4.62 -22.73 -29.01
CA ASP A 179 -5.29 -22.24 -27.81
C ASP A 179 -5.66 -20.74 -27.75
N GLY A 180 -6.52 -20.35 -28.70
CA GLY A 180 -7.24 -19.07 -28.74
C GLY A 180 -8.34 -18.92 -27.68
N LYS A 181 -8.03 -19.17 -26.41
CA LYS A 181 -8.78 -18.55 -25.31
C LYS A 181 -8.03 -17.30 -24.85
N PRO A 182 -8.59 -16.09 -25.01
CA PRO A 182 -8.00 -14.92 -24.39
C PRO A 182 -7.97 -15.16 -22.88
N GLN A 183 -6.79 -15.48 -22.33
CA GLN A 183 -6.51 -15.46 -20.91
C GLN A 183 -6.52 -13.99 -20.45
N PHE A 184 -7.71 -13.40 -20.42
CA PHE A 184 -7.95 -12.09 -19.81
C PHE A 184 -7.85 -12.26 -18.29
N SER A 185 -6.62 -12.17 -17.81
CA SER A 185 -6.20 -11.56 -16.54
C SER A 185 -7.07 -11.82 -15.29
N LYS A 186 -7.18 -13.07 -14.84
CA LYS A 186 -7.54 -13.40 -13.43
C LYS A 186 -6.61 -12.76 -12.38
N THR A 187 -5.52 -12.13 -12.79
CA THR A 187 -4.53 -11.49 -11.92
C THR A 187 -5.00 -10.17 -11.29
N GLY A 188 -5.99 -9.48 -11.87
CA GLY A 188 -6.48 -8.18 -11.35
C GLY A 188 -7.33 -8.29 -10.07
N GLN A 189 -8.17 -9.32 -9.96
CA GLN A 189 -9.10 -9.49 -8.84
C GLN A 189 -8.39 -9.80 -7.51
N SER A 190 -7.22 -10.46 -7.56
CA SER A 190 -6.43 -10.79 -6.36
C SER A 190 -5.78 -9.57 -5.69
N ARG A 191 -5.44 -8.52 -6.45
CA ARG A 191 -4.79 -7.30 -5.89
C ARG A 191 -5.76 -6.47 -5.04
N SER A 192 -7.01 -6.36 -5.45
CA SER A 192 -8.08 -5.67 -4.70
C SER A 192 -8.34 -6.31 -3.33
N ALA A 193 -8.46 -7.64 -3.28
CA ALA A 193 -8.68 -8.37 -2.03
C ALA A 193 -7.51 -8.22 -1.05
N ARG A 194 -6.27 -8.23 -1.54
CA ARG A 194 -5.06 -8.03 -0.71
C ARG A 194 -5.00 -6.62 -0.12
N ALA A 195 -5.36 -5.59 -0.89
CA ALA A 195 -5.39 -4.21 -0.40
C ALA A 195 -6.41 -4.05 0.75
N ARG A 196 -7.62 -4.62 0.61
CA ARG A 196 -8.66 -4.59 1.65
C ARG A 196 -8.22 -5.32 2.93
N SER A 197 -7.58 -6.49 2.80
CA SER A 197 -7.06 -7.23 3.95
C SER A 197 -5.99 -6.44 4.72
N SER A 198 -5.13 -5.70 4.02
CA SER A 198 -4.15 -4.82 4.67
C SER A 198 -4.85 -3.69 5.44
N ILE A 199 -5.83 -3.02 4.83
CA ILE A 199 -6.60 -1.94 5.46
C ILE A 199 -7.33 -2.45 6.72
N ALA A 200 -7.95 -3.63 6.66
CA ALA A 200 -8.64 -4.21 7.82
C ALA A 200 -7.70 -4.49 9.01
N LYS A 201 -6.49 -5.02 8.74
CA LYS A 201 -5.47 -5.23 9.78
C LYS A 201 -5.05 -3.90 10.42
N TRP A 202 -4.91 -2.86 9.61
CA TRP A 202 -4.57 -1.53 10.11
C TRP A 202 -5.68 -0.92 10.96
N LEU A 203 -6.94 -1.11 10.56
CA LEU A 203 -8.09 -0.62 11.29
C LEU A 203 -8.21 -1.31 12.65
N LEU A 204 -8.00 -2.63 12.70
CA LEU A 204 -7.95 -3.39 13.94
C LEU A 204 -6.89 -2.83 14.90
N ILE A 205 -5.70 -2.51 14.40
CA ILE A 205 -4.62 -1.93 15.21
C ILE A 205 -5.03 -0.55 15.76
N THR A 206 -5.61 0.32 14.92
CA THR A 206 -6.09 1.62 15.39
C THR A 206 -7.17 1.45 16.46
N THR A 207 -8.12 0.52 16.28
CA THR A 207 -9.19 0.23 17.24
C THR A 207 -8.64 -0.25 18.58
N VAL A 208 -7.70 -1.21 18.58
CA VAL A 208 -7.08 -1.70 19.82
C VAL A 208 -6.36 -0.57 20.54
N LYS A 209 -5.66 0.31 19.81
CA LYS A 209 -4.99 1.45 20.39
C LYS A 209 -5.95 2.45 21.03
N LEU A 210 -7.07 2.73 20.36
CA LEU A 210 -8.14 3.58 20.91
C LEU A 210 -8.68 2.99 22.20
N LEU A 211 -8.93 1.69 22.23
CA LEU A 211 -9.44 0.98 23.40
C LEU A 211 -8.49 1.03 24.60
N ILE A 212 -7.17 1.03 24.35
CA ILE A 212 -6.14 1.14 25.38
C ILE A 212 -6.00 2.58 25.92
N ILE A 213 -6.18 3.61 25.08
CA ILE A 213 -6.03 5.03 25.49
C ILE A 213 -7.29 5.57 26.18
N THR A 214 -8.46 5.07 25.79
CA THR A 214 -9.75 5.59 26.26
C THR A 214 -9.92 5.57 27.78
N PRO A 215 -9.51 4.53 28.53
CA PRO A 215 -9.70 4.48 29.98
C PRO A 215 -9.06 5.66 30.71
N ASP A 216 -7.80 5.99 30.44
CA ASP A 216 -7.12 7.12 31.11
C ASP A 216 -7.81 8.46 30.79
N SER A 217 -8.19 8.65 29.52
CA SER A 217 -8.80 9.89 29.06
C SER A 217 -10.23 10.06 29.58
N VAL A 218 -11.00 8.97 29.63
CA VAL A 218 -12.34 8.94 30.21
C VAL A 218 -12.26 9.15 31.72
N LEU A 219 -11.30 8.55 32.40
CA LEU A 219 -11.12 8.78 33.84
C LEU A 219 -10.80 10.25 34.14
N ARG A 220 -9.91 10.88 33.38
CA ARG A 220 -9.63 12.33 33.51
C ARG A 220 -10.86 13.18 33.26
N LEU A 221 -11.65 12.83 32.25
CA LEU A 221 -12.89 13.54 31.91
C LEU A 221 -13.94 13.37 33.01
N VAL A 222 -14.09 12.14 33.52
CA VAL A 222 -14.99 11.83 34.63
C VAL A 222 -14.54 12.54 35.90
N THR A 223 -13.25 12.56 36.23
CA THR A 223 -12.76 13.33 37.38
C THR A 223 -13.07 14.82 37.22
N PHE A 224 -12.89 15.38 36.02
CA PHE A 224 -13.22 16.78 35.76
C PHE A 224 -14.72 17.09 35.97
N PHE A 225 -15.62 16.26 35.44
CA PHE A 225 -17.06 16.48 35.59
C PHE A 225 -17.62 16.09 36.96
N CYS A 226 -16.98 15.13 37.65
CA CYS A 226 -17.46 14.56 38.91
C CYS A 226 -16.82 15.20 40.15
N SER A 227 -15.82 16.10 39.97
CA SER A 227 -15.24 16.91 41.05
C SER A 227 -16.26 17.77 41.81
N CYS A 228 -17.51 17.88 41.35
CA CYS A 228 -18.56 18.64 42.02
C CYS A 228 -19.26 17.91 43.18
N ASP A 229 -19.18 16.57 43.31
CA ASP A 229 -20.02 15.84 44.29
C ASP A 229 -19.31 14.74 45.13
N LEU A 230 -18.03 14.46 44.89
CA LEU A 230 -17.34 13.32 45.53
C LEU A 230 -16.63 13.71 46.85
N SER A 231 -17.39 14.20 47.83
CA SER A 231 -16.90 14.45 49.21
C SER A 231 -16.81 13.18 50.07
N SER A 232 -17.20 12.03 49.53
CA SER A 232 -17.14 10.73 50.21
C SER A 232 -15.90 9.98 49.76
N ASP A 233 -15.10 9.52 50.73
CA ASP A 233 -13.83 8.80 50.59
C ASP A 233 -13.67 8.07 49.23
N PRO A 234 -12.60 8.34 48.46
CA PRO A 234 -12.38 7.66 47.20
C PRO A 234 -12.27 6.16 47.45
N SER A 235 -13.29 5.41 47.02
CA SER A 235 -13.30 3.96 47.14
C SER A 235 -11.99 3.37 46.59
N SER A 236 -11.44 2.34 47.24
CA SER A 236 -10.19 1.68 46.82
C SER A 236 -10.20 1.26 45.34
N PHE A 237 -11.41 1.08 44.77
CA PHE A 237 -11.66 0.83 43.36
C PHE A 237 -11.17 1.96 42.43
N MET A 238 -11.34 3.24 42.81
CA MET A 238 -10.86 4.38 42.02
C MET A 238 -9.34 4.39 41.91
N HIS A 239 -8.65 4.15 43.03
CA HIS A 239 -7.19 4.05 43.04
C HIS A 239 -6.68 2.90 42.18
N PHE A 240 -7.29 1.72 42.28
CA PHE A 240 -6.96 0.58 41.41
C PHE A 240 -7.17 0.92 39.94
N THR A 241 -8.29 1.56 39.61
CA THR A 241 -8.65 1.94 38.24
C THR A 241 -7.66 2.94 37.64
N VAL A 242 -7.22 3.95 38.42
CA VAL A 242 -6.18 4.91 37.99
C VAL A 242 -4.85 4.21 37.74
N ILE A 243 -4.43 3.30 38.63
CA ILE A 243 -3.19 2.53 38.46
C ILE A 243 -3.28 1.64 37.21
N PHE A 244 -4.40 0.96 37.03
CA PHE A 244 -4.63 0.10 35.87
C PHE A 244 -4.62 0.88 34.55
N ALA A 245 -5.27 2.05 34.50
CA ALA A 245 -5.21 2.94 33.34
C ALA A 245 -3.77 3.38 33.01
N ARG A 246 -2.97 3.69 34.03
CA ARG A 246 -1.54 3.98 33.86
C ARG A 246 -0.74 2.78 33.33
N MET A 247 -1.05 1.56 33.78
CA MET A 247 -0.41 0.35 33.26
C MET A 247 -0.76 0.11 31.78
N LEU A 248 -2.03 0.29 31.40
CA LEU A 248 -2.47 0.22 30.00
C LEU A 248 -1.72 1.23 29.12
N TYR A 249 -1.47 2.42 29.64
CA TYR A 249 -0.66 3.42 28.95
C TYR A 249 0.77 2.93 28.67
N PHE A 250 1.44 2.26 29.61
CA PHE A 250 2.77 1.67 29.35
C PHE A 250 2.71 0.55 28.30
N VAL A 251 1.66 -0.28 28.33
CA VAL A 251 1.45 -1.34 27.33
C VAL A 251 1.35 -0.75 25.91
N GLN A 252 0.79 0.45 25.74
CA GLN A 252 0.75 1.13 24.44
C GLN A 252 2.15 1.32 23.84
N PHE A 253 3.16 1.67 24.65
CA PHE A 253 4.53 1.83 24.17
C PHE A 253 5.08 0.50 23.64
N TRP A 254 4.83 -0.57 24.38
CA TRP A 254 5.24 -1.91 23.99
C TRP A 254 4.53 -2.38 22.70
N CYS A 255 3.23 -2.15 22.59
CA CYS A 255 2.46 -2.45 21.37
C CYS A 255 2.98 -1.64 20.16
N ASN A 256 3.31 -0.36 20.34
CA ASN A 256 3.89 0.46 19.27
C ASN A 256 5.25 -0.08 18.80
N ALA A 257 6.09 -0.54 19.73
CA ALA A 257 7.39 -1.14 19.39
C ALA A 257 7.23 -2.50 18.67
N ALA A 258 6.36 -3.38 19.19
CA ALA A 258 6.03 -4.65 18.54
C ALA A 258 5.43 -4.46 17.14
N TYR A 259 4.65 -3.40 16.97
CA TYR A 259 4.10 -3.00 15.67
C TYR A 259 5.20 -2.62 14.67
N LEU A 260 6.08 -1.68 15.05
CA LEU A 260 7.22 -1.29 14.21
C LEU A 260 8.10 -2.47 13.84
N PHE A 261 8.36 -3.36 14.80
CA PHE A 261 9.10 -4.60 14.57
C PHE A 261 8.44 -5.48 13.50
N THR A 262 7.12 -5.64 13.56
CA THR A 262 6.37 -6.45 12.58
C THR A 262 6.40 -5.84 11.18
N VAL A 263 6.30 -4.51 11.07
CA VAL A 263 6.36 -3.80 9.79
C VAL A 263 7.75 -3.87 9.18
N LEU A 264 8.80 -3.61 9.97
CA LEU A 264 10.19 -3.70 9.52
C LEU A 264 10.50 -5.10 9.00
N ARG A 265 10.13 -6.14 9.76
CA ARG A 265 10.31 -7.53 9.35
C ARG A 265 9.56 -7.86 8.05
N SER A 266 8.36 -7.32 7.88
CA SER A 266 7.57 -7.53 6.65
C SER A 266 8.18 -6.82 5.44
N GLY A 267 8.76 -5.63 5.65
CA GLY A 267 9.46 -4.86 4.61
C GLY A 267 10.74 -5.56 4.13
N ASP A 268 11.55 -6.06 5.05
CA ASP A 268 12.79 -6.77 4.73
C ASP A 268 12.53 -8.05 3.94
N VAL A 269 11.51 -8.83 4.34
CA VAL A 269 11.13 -10.05 3.61
C VAL A 269 10.68 -9.72 2.18
N LYS A 270 9.95 -8.61 1.98
CA LYS A 270 9.50 -8.19 0.64
C LYS A 270 10.68 -7.79 -0.24
N MET A 271 11.56 -6.92 0.27
CA MET A 271 12.77 -6.46 -0.42
C MET A 271 13.69 -7.64 -0.79
N ARG A 272 13.83 -8.62 0.12
CA ARG A 272 14.64 -9.81 -0.14
C ARG A 272 14.08 -10.65 -1.28
N ARG A 273 12.76 -10.89 -1.30
CA ARG A 273 12.10 -11.65 -2.38
C ARG A 273 12.22 -10.96 -3.73
N GLU A 274 12.09 -9.63 -3.77
CA GLU A 274 12.25 -8.85 -5.00
C GLU A 274 13.68 -8.96 -5.55
N ARG A 275 14.70 -8.88 -4.68
CA ARG A 275 16.11 -9.09 -5.09
C ARG A 275 16.38 -10.52 -5.55
N GLU A 276 15.78 -11.52 -4.91
CA GLU A 276 15.90 -12.92 -5.32
C GLU A 276 15.26 -13.11 -6.71
N GLN A 277 14.10 -12.52 -6.96
CA GLN A 277 13.42 -12.59 -8.25
C GLN A 277 14.18 -11.85 -9.37
N GLU A 278 14.77 -10.69 -9.08
CA GLU A 278 15.67 -10.00 -10.02
C GLU A 278 16.90 -10.83 -10.36
N ARG A 279 17.50 -11.52 -9.38
CA ARG A 279 18.63 -12.44 -9.62
C ARG A 279 18.23 -13.62 -10.51
N THR A 280 17.07 -14.22 -10.27
CA THR A 280 16.57 -15.32 -11.12
C THR A 280 16.33 -14.85 -12.55
N ASN A 281 15.72 -13.67 -12.74
CA ASN A 281 15.48 -13.09 -14.06
C ASN A 281 16.80 -12.73 -14.78
N ALA A 282 17.79 -12.20 -14.06
CA ALA A 282 19.11 -11.90 -14.61
C ALA A 282 19.85 -13.17 -15.08
N ASN A 283 19.77 -14.25 -14.30
CA ASN A 283 20.37 -15.53 -14.67
C ASN A 283 19.71 -16.14 -15.92
N MET A 284 18.38 -16.08 -16.04
CA MET A 284 17.68 -16.54 -17.26
C MET A 284 18.10 -15.72 -18.49
N ARG A 285 18.31 -14.41 -18.34
CA ARG A 285 18.73 -13.53 -19.43
C ARG A 285 20.17 -13.79 -19.86
N SER A 286 21.07 -14.08 -18.91
CA SER A 286 22.47 -14.42 -19.18
C SER A 286 22.61 -15.79 -19.84
N GLY A 287 21.85 -16.79 -19.38
CA GLY A 287 21.87 -18.14 -19.97
C GLY A 287 21.42 -18.19 -21.43
N ASN A 288 20.50 -17.33 -21.83
CA ASN A 288 20.01 -17.30 -23.21
C ASN A 288 21.03 -16.70 -24.21
N ASN A 289 21.92 -15.83 -23.76
CA ASN A 289 22.94 -15.21 -24.64
C ASN A 289 24.12 -16.15 -24.95
N ASN A 290 24.42 -17.13 -24.08
CA ASN A 290 25.52 -18.07 -24.33
C ASN A 290 25.19 -19.13 -25.39
N ASN A 291 23.92 -19.36 -25.70
CA ASN A 291 23.53 -20.35 -26.72
C ASN A 291 23.59 -19.80 -28.17
N ASN A 292 23.72 -18.48 -28.36
CA ASN A 292 23.78 -17.87 -29.70
C ASN A 292 25.19 -17.57 -30.22
N SER A 293 26.24 -17.84 -29.42
CA SER A 293 27.61 -17.42 -29.75
C SER A 293 28.50 -18.55 -30.32
N ASN A 294 27.97 -19.77 -30.54
CA ASN A 294 28.76 -20.94 -30.96
C ASN A 294 28.74 -21.25 -32.47
N SER A 295 28.27 -20.34 -33.32
CA SER A 295 28.22 -20.57 -34.78
C SER A 295 29.01 -19.53 -35.58
N HIS A 296 30.33 -19.46 -35.40
CA HIS A 296 31.30 -19.08 -36.45
C HIS A 296 32.73 -19.04 -35.87
N LEU A 297 33.44 -20.17 -35.92
CA LEU A 297 34.90 -20.21 -35.80
C LEU A 297 35.46 -20.26 -37.23
N PRO A 298 36.09 -19.18 -37.75
CA PRO A 298 36.80 -19.25 -39.02
C PRO A 298 38.06 -20.09 -38.84
N LEU A 299 38.23 -21.12 -39.68
CA LEU A 299 39.49 -21.87 -39.81
C LEU A 299 40.63 -20.89 -40.11
N GLN A 300 41.57 -20.74 -39.18
CA GLN A 300 42.78 -19.98 -39.39
C GLN A 300 43.85 -20.90 -39.98
N SER A 301 44.24 -20.60 -41.22
CA SER A 301 45.27 -21.29 -42.01
C SER A 301 46.67 -21.09 -41.42
N SER A 302 47.40 -22.20 -41.27
CA SER A 302 48.80 -22.27 -40.86
C SER A 302 49.73 -21.48 -41.80
N PRO A 303 50.67 -20.67 -41.29
CA PRO A 303 51.77 -20.19 -42.11
C PRO A 303 52.90 -21.23 -42.12
N SER A 304 53.30 -21.54 -43.35
CA SER A 304 54.44 -22.36 -43.74
C SER A 304 55.78 -21.78 -43.27
N SER A 305 56.61 -22.69 -42.79
CA SER A 305 58.06 -22.59 -42.62
C SER A 305 58.79 -22.01 -43.83
N SER A 306 59.76 -21.13 -43.59
CA SER A 306 60.90 -20.92 -44.49
C SER A 306 62.12 -20.40 -43.72
N LEU A 307 63.16 -21.24 -43.74
CA LEU A 307 64.62 -20.99 -43.80
C LEU A 307 65.24 -19.89 -42.92
#